data_AF-A0A3C0CV83-F1
#
_entry.id   AF-A0A3C0CV83-F1
#
_cell.length_a   1.000
_cell.length_b   1.000
_cell.length_c   1.000
_cell.angle_alpha   90.00
_cell.angle_beta   90.00
_cell.angle_gamma   90.00
#
_symmetry.space_group_name_H-M   'P 1'
#
loop_
_entity.id
_entity.type
_entity.pdbx_description
1 polymer ?
#
loop_
_entity_poly.entity_id
_entity_poly.type
_entity_poly.pdbx_seq_one_letter_code
_entity_poly.pdbx_strand_id
1 'polypeptide(L)'
;VKELCLVAQDVTRYGLDTEGRLTLPALLGKLSDIEGIRWIRLLYAYPSRVSEELINTVARNKKVLAYYDIPLQHASARVLASMNRTGSGKEYLDLIKRIRAATPDAVLRTTFMVGFPGET
;
A
#
# COMPACT_ATOMS: atom_id res chain seq x y z
N VAL A 1 18.66 0.69 -16.05
CA VAL A 1 17.99 0.37 -14.76
C VAL A 1 16.92 -0.68 -15.01
N LYS A 2 16.82 -1.74 -14.21
CA LYS A 2 15.82 -2.82 -14.40
C LYS A 2 14.66 -2.73 -13.40
N GLU A 3 14.90 -2.27 -12.19
CA GLU A 3 13.89 -2.11 -11.14
C GLU A 3 13.89 -0.67 -10.62
N LEU A 4 12.69 -0.14 -10.39
CA LEU A 4 12.45 1.16 -9.82
C LEU A 4 11.68 0.97 -8.50
N CYS A 5 12.29 1.36 -7.38
CA CYS A 5 11.67 1.33 -6.07
C CYS A 5 11.14 2.72 -5.71
N LEU A 6 9.82 2.86 -5.62
CA LEU A 6 9.17 4.09 -5.18
C LEU A 6 9.15 4.14 -3.66
N VAL A 7 9.75 5.19 -3.10
CA VAL A 7 9.87 5.43 -1.66
C VAL A 7 9.35 6.82 -1.30
N ALA A 8 8.69 6.91 -0.16
CA ALA A 8 8.24 8.15 0.49
C ALA A 8 7.95 7.84 1.96
N GLN A 9 7.61 8.86 2.76
CA GLN A 9 7.01 8.64 4.09
C GLN A 9 5.67 7.88 3.97
N ASP A 10 4.90 8.22 2.94
CA ASP A 10 3.69 7.51 2.53
C ASP A 10 3.54 7.65 1.01
N VAL A 11 3.82 6.56 0.27
CA VAL A 11 3.74 6.58 -1.20
C VAL A 11 2.31 6.77 -1.70
N THR A 12 1.32 6.34 -0.91
CA THR A 12 -0.10 6.42 -1.28
C THR A 12 -0.67 7.83 -1.17
N ARG A 13 0.10 8.79 -0.62
CA ARG A 13 -0.26 10.22 -0.61
C ARG A 13 0.19 10.98 -1.85
N TYR A 14 0.91 10.35 -2.78
CA TYR A 14 1.43 11.02 -3.97
C TYR A 14 0.33 11.77 -4.74
N GLY A 15 0.61 13.01 -5.11
CA GLY A 15 -0.28 13.91 -5.84
C GLY A 15 -1.13 14.81 -4.95
N LEU A 16 -1.30 14.50 -3.66
CA LEU A 16 -2.20 15.28 -2.81
C LEU A 16 -1.76 16.74 -2.63
N ASP A 17 -0.45 16.96 -2.51
CA ASP A 17 0.16 18.28 -2.31
C ASP A 17 0.29 19.09 -3.61
N THR A 18 0.38 18.44 -4.76
CA THR A 18 0.59 19.10 -6.06
C THR A 18 -0.68 19.20 -6.91
N GLU A 19 -1.55 18.20 -6.85
CA GLU A 19 -2.79 18.08 -7.64
C GLU A 19 -4.07 18.14 -6.78
N GLY A 20 -3.94 18.21 -5.45
CA GLY A 20 -5.09 18.21 -4.53
C GLY A 20 -5.82 16.87 -4.43
N ARG A 21 -5.29 15.80 -5.04
CA ARG A 21 -5.90 14.45 -5.09
C ARG A 21 -4.83 13.36 -5.18
N LEU A 22 -5.18 12.13 -4.81
CA LEU A 22 -4.26 10.99 -4.91
C LEU A 22 -4.10 10.59 -6.38
N THR A 23 -2.87 10.59 -6.89
CA THR A 23 -2.57 10.29 -8.31
C THR A 23 -1.52 9.21 -8.51
N LEU A 24 -1.21 8.43 -7.46
CA LEU A 24 -0.28 7.30 -7.55
C LEU A 24 -0.62 6.33 -8.72
N PRO A 25 -1.89 5.90 -8.93
CA PRO A 25 -2.23 5.05 -10.09
C PRO A 25 -1.81 5.64 -11.44
N ALA A 26 -2.01 6.96 -11.63
CA ALA A 26 -1.64 7.65 -12.85
C ALA A 26 -0.12 7.74 -13.03
N LEU A 27 0.63 7.98 -11.94
CA LEU A 27 2.09 7.92 -11.96
C LEU A 27 2.58 6.54 -12.39
N LEU A 28 2.00 5.46 -11.84
CA LEU A 28 2.39 4.10 -12.20
C LEU A 28 2.14 3.78 -13.67
N GLY A 29 1.05 4.28 -14.24
CA GLY A 29 0.80 4.22 -15.68
C GLY A 29 1.93 4.86 -16.47
N LYS A 30 2.23 6.14 -16.20
CA LYS A 30 3.29 6.89 -16.88
C LYS A 30 4.68 6.24 -16.74
N LEU A 31 5.03 5.74 -15.56
CA LEU A 31 6.29 5.04 -15.32
C LEU A 31 6.36 3.72 -16.10
N SER A 32 5.23 3.08 -16.33
CA SER A 32 5.15 1.81 -17.06
C SER A 32 5.32 1.99 -18.56
N ASP A 33 5.11 3.18 -19.10
CA ASP A 33 5.35 3.50 -20.51
C ASP A 33 6.85 3.68 -20.82
N ILE A 34 7.69 3.87 -19.79
CA ILE A 34 9.13 4.05 -19.96
C ILE A 34 9.77 2.73 -20.38
N GLU A 35 10.46 2.76 -21.53
CA GLU A 35 11.25 1.63 -22.03
C GLU A 35 12.42 1.30 -21.11
N GLY A 36 12.75 0.01 -20.99
CA GLY A 36 13.86 -0.47 -20.15
C GLY A 36 13.52 -0.71 -18.69
N ILE A 37 12.47 -0.08 -18.13
CA ILE A 37 11.94 -0.41 -16.80
C ILE A 37 11.23 -1.76 -16.86
N ARG A 38 11.69 -2.72 -16.06
CA ARG A 38 11.09 -4.07 -15.96
C ARG A 38 10.16 -4.17 -14.76
N TRP A 39 10.56 -3.60 -13.63
CA TRP A 39 9.82 -3.71 -12.37
C TRP A 39 9.67 -2.35 -11.69
N ILE A 40 8.49 -2.12 -11.13
CA ILE A 40 8.14 -0.99 -10.28
C ILE A 40 7.67 -1.57 -8.95
N ARG A 41 8.36 -1.23 -7.86
CA ARG A 41 8.03 -1.68 -6.50
C ARG A 41 7.55 -0.51 -5.67
N LEU A 42 6.43 -0.70 -4.98
CA LEU A 42 5.92 0.25 -3.99
C LEU A 42 6.41 -0.15 -2.61
N LEU A 43 6.92 0.84 -1.85
CA LEU A 43 7.27 0.69 -0.45
C LEU A 43 6.52 1.73 0.38
N TYR A 44 6.24 1.43 1.65
CA TYR A 44 5.62 2.35 2.59
C TYR A 44 4.21 2.82 2.18
N ALA A 45 3.32 1.89 1.83
CA ALA A 45 1.92 2.18 1.53
C ALA A 45 1.07 2.28 2.80
N TYR A 46 0.24 3.33 2.92
CA TYR A 46 -0.63 3.46 4.08
C TYR A 46 -1.92 2.64 3.92
N PRO A 47 -2.29 1.75 4.87
CA PRO A 47 -3.36 0.77 4.68
C PRO A 47 -4.70 1.38 4.26
N SER A 48 -5.12 2.48 4.90
CA SER A 48 -6.42 3.11 4.59
C SER A 48 -6.47 3.83 3.24
N ARG A 49 -5.32 4.00 2.57
CA ARG A 49 -5.19 4.66 1.27
C ARG A 49 -4.91 3.67 0.13
N VAL A 50 -4.87 2.37 0.42
CA VAL A 50 -4.85 1.34 -0.61
C VAL A 50 -6.27 1.21 -1.18
N SER A 51 -6.55 2.03 -2.19
CA SER A 51 -7.84 2.10 -2.88
C SER A 51 -8.08 0.93 -3.82
N GLU A 52 -9.34 0.70 -4.20
CA GLU A 52 -9.69 -0.24 -5.27
C GLU A 52 -8.99 0.11 -6.59
N GLU A 53 -8.85 1.40 -6.89
CA GLU A 53 -8.12 1.85 -8.09
C GLU A 53 -6.66 1.38 -8.05
N LEU A 54 -5.96 1.58 -6.93
CA LEU A 54 -4.57 1.15 -6.79
C LEU A 54 -4.44 -0.38 -6.87
N ILE A 55 -5.35 -1.12 -6.24
CA ILE A 55 -5.38 -2.59 -6.33
C ILE A 55 -5.53 -3.04 -7.79
N ASN A 56 -6.49 -2.45 -8.52
CA ASN A 56 -6.71 -2.75 -9.93
C ASN A 56 -5.53 -2.34 -10.82
N THR A 57 -4.88 -1.22 -10.55
CA THR A 57 -3.68 -0.79 -11.28
C THR A 57 -2.55 -1.80 -11.12
N VAL A 58 -2.28 -2.26 -9.89
CA VAL A 58 -1.25 -3.27 -9.63
C VAL A 58 -1.61 -4.59 -10.32
N ALA A 59 -2.86 -5.04 -10.22
CA ALA A 59 -3.30 -6.31 -10.82
C ALA A 59 -3.21 -6.33 -12.36
N ARG A 60 -3.49 -5.20 -13.02
CA ARG A 60 -3.51 -5.11 -14.50
C ARG A 60 -2.15 -4.76 -15.10
N ASN A 61 -1.23 -4.21 -14.31
CA ASN A 61 0.03 -3.69 -14.80
C ASN A 61 1.19 -4.66 -14.55
N LYS A 62 1.69 -5.29 -15.63
CA LYS A 62 2.77 -6.29 -15.55
C LYS A 62 4.12 -5.75 -15.07
N LYS A 63 4.36 -4.44 -15.15
CA LYS A 63 5.60 -3.82 -14.64
C LYS A 63 5.49 -3.49 -13.15
N VAL A 64 4.29 -3.27 -12.62
CA VAL A 64 4.09 -3.00 -11.19
C VAL A 64 4.00 -4.33 -10.45
N LEU A 65 4.89 -4.54 -9.49
CA LEU A 65 4.89 -5.78 -8.72
C LEU A 65 3.67 -5.83 -7.80
N ALA A 66 3.02 -6.99 -7.76
CA ALA A 66 2.00 -7.33 -6.75
C ALA A 66 2.65 -7.58 -5.38
N TYR A 67 3.39 -6.58 -4.91
CA TYR A 67 4.11 -6.55 -3.65
C TYR A 67 3.61 -5.36 -2.86
N TYR A 68 2.93 -5.64 -1.76
CA TYR A 68 2.30 -4.64 -0.92
C TYR A 68 3.03 -4.57 0.41
N ASP A 69 3.83 -3.52 0.57
CA ASP A 69 4.46 -3.15 1.83
C ASP A 69 3.55 -2.21 2.62
N ILE A 70 2.75 -2.77 3.51
CA ILE A 70 1.67 -2.08 4.22
C ILE A 70 1.90 -2.26 5.74
N PRO A 71 2.56 -1.32 6.43
CA PRO A 71 2.73 -1.40 7.88
C PRO A 71 1.38 -1.25 8.60
N LEU A 72 0.87 -2.34 9.18
CA LEU A 72 -0.41 -2.38 9.90
C LEU A 72 -0.27 -1.91 11.35
N GLN A 73 0.91 -2.07 11.93
CA GLN A 73 1.31 -1.74 13.31
C GLN A 73 0.63 -2.56 14.40
N HIS A 74 -0.69 -2.65 14.42
CA HIS A 74 -1.43 -3.46 15.38
C HIS A 74 -2.76 -3.93 14.78
N ALA A 75 -3.40 -4.95 15.34
CA ALA A 75 -4.73 -5.41 14.91
C ALA A 75 -5.89 -4.96 15.83
N SER A 76 -5.57 -4.30 16.94
CA SER A 76 -6.55 -3.91 17.97
C SER A 76 -6.97 -2.48 17.67
N ALA A 77 -8.27 -2.27 17.43
CA ALA A 77 -8.80 -0.94 17.15
C ALA A 77 -8.50 0.06 18.27
N ARG A 78 -8.53 -0.41 19.53
CA ARG A 78 -8.18 0.41 20.71
C ARG A 78 -6.70 0.84 20.65
N VAL A 79 -5.79 -0.10 20.43
CA VAL A 79 -4.35 0.20 20.36
C VAL A 79 -4.04 1.09 19.14
N LEU A 80 -4.65 0.82 17.99
CA LEU A 80 -4.51 1.63 16.79
C LEU A 80 -4.97 3.08 17.01
N ALA A 81 -6.12 3.28 17.64
CA ALA A 81 -6.61 4.61 17.98
C ALA A 81 -5.62 5.35 18.91
N SER A 82 -5.05 4.67 19.91
CA SER A 82 -4.01 5.24 20.77
C SER A 82 -2.69 5.52 20.04
N MET A 83 -2.41 4.84 18.93
CA MET A 83 -1.31 5.15 18.01
C MET A 83 -1.63 6.31 17.03
N ASN A 84 -2.79 6.98 17.18
CA ASN A 84 -3.32 7.95 16.22
C ASN A 84 -3.48 7.37 14.80
N ARG A 85 -3.88 6.09 14.73
CA ARG A 85 -4.16 5.38 13.48
C ARG A 85 -5.63 5.00 13.42
N THR A 86 -6.17 5.02 12.22
CA THR A 86 -7.47 4.41 11.91
C THR A 86 -7.30 2.95 11.50
N GLY A 87 -8.34 2.16 11.71
CA GLY A 87 -8.41 0.77 11.28
C GLY A 87 -8.67 -0.22 12.42
N SER A 88 -8.78 -1.47 12.04
CA SER A 88 -9.03 -2.62 12.91
C SER A 88 -8.56 -3.89 12.21
N GLY A 89 -8.38 -4.98 12.97
CA GLY A 89 -8.07 -6.29 12.39
C GLY A 89 -9.08 -6.72 11.32
N LYS A 90 -10.37 -6.40 11.49
CA LYS A 90 -11.42 -6.67 10.50
C LYS A 90 -11.18 -5.89 9.20
N GLU A 91 -10.99 -4.58 9.28
CA GLU A 91 -10.73 -3.74 8.10
C GLU A 91 -9.45 -4.15 7.37
N TYR A 92 -8.42 -4.57 8.11
CA TYR A 92 -7.16 -5.04 7.52
C TYR A 92 -7.33 -6.39 6.83
N LEU A 93 -8.08 -7.33 7.42
CA LEU A 93 -8.42 -8.59 6.76
C LEU A 93 -9.24 -8.36 5.49
N ASP A 94 -10.17 -7.40 5.51
CA ASP A 94 -10.98 -7.08 4.33
C ASP A 94 -10.15 -6.39 3.24
N LEU A 95 -9.16 -5.55 3.58
CA LEU A 95 -8.16 -5.06 2.62
C LEU A 95 -7.36 -6.21 2.01
N ILE A 96 -6.85 -7.13 2.83
CA ILE A 96 -6.08 -8.29 2.38
C ILE A 96 -6.91 -9.17 1.42
N LYS A 97 -8.19 -9.41 1.74
CA LYS A 97 -9.10 -10.16 0.86
C LYS A 97 -9.27 -9.49 -0.49
N ARG A 98 -9.46 -8.16 -0.53
CA ARG A 98 -9.60 -7.41 -1.80
C ARG A 98 -8.33 -7.50 -2.64
N ILE A 99 -7.14 -7.36 -2.02
CA ILE A 99 -5.87 -7.54 -2.71
C ILE A 99 -5.75 -8.96 -3.28
N ARG A 100 -6.00 -9.99 -2.47
CA ARG A 100 -5.89 -11.40 -2.91
C ARG A 100 -6.93 -11.80 -3.94
N ALA A 101 -8.12 -11.20 -3.91
CA ALA A 101 -9.15 -11.40 -4.94
C ALA A 101 -8.69 -10.86 -6.30
N ALA A 102 -8.01 -9.70 -6.32
CA ALA A 102 -7.46 -9.13 -7.55
C ALA A 102 -6.15 -9.82 -7.99
N THR A 103 -5.33 -10.30 -7.05
CA THR A 103 -4.08 -11.00 -7.34
C THR A 103 -3.82 -12.07 -6.27
N PRO A 104 -4.17 -13.35 -6.55
CA PRO A 104 -4.07 -14.44 -5.57
C PRO A 104 -2.68 -14.61 -4.97
N ASP A 105 -1.63 -14.41 -5.76
CA ASP A 105 -0.23 -14.60 -5.34
C ASP A 105 0.45 -13.32 -4.81
N ALA A 106 -0.32 -12.26 -4.54
CA ALA A 106 0.23 -10.99 -4.06
C ALA A 106 1.07 -11.16 -2.79
N VAL A 107 2.28 -10.60 -2.76
CA VAL A 107 3.12 -10.61 -1.57
C VAL A 107 2.65 -9.50 -0.63
N LEU A 108 2.39 -9.86 0.62
CA LEU A 108 1.98 -8.93 1.68
C LEU A 108 3.11 -8.84 2.70
N ARG A 109 3.75 -7.68 2.80
CA ARG A 109 4.74 -7.37 3.84
C ARG A 109 4.13 -6.36 4.81
N THR A 110 4.37 -6.56 6.09
CA THR A 110 3.89 -5.66 7.13
C THR A 110 4.83 -5.62 8.32
N THR A 111 4.54 -4.69 9.24
CA THR A 111 5.22 -4.50 10.52
C THR A 111 4.17 -4.47 11.61
N PHE A 112 4.45 -5.15 12.72
CA PHE A 112 3.68 -5.10 13.95
C PHE A 112 4.56 -4.62 15.10
N MET A 113 3.98 -3.85 16.02
CA MET A 113 4.57 -3.46 17.28
C MET A 113 3.71 -4.03 18.41
N VAL A 114 4.32 -4.85 19.26
CA VAL A 114 3.70 -5.43 20.47
C VAL A 114 4.24 -4.75 21.72
N GLY A 115 3.52 -4.86 22.84
CA GLY A 115 3.85 -4.17 24.08
C GLY A 115 3.61 -2.66 24.01
N PHE A 116 2.67 -2.20 23.19
CA PHE A 116 2.31 -0.78 23.15
C PHE A 116 1.72 -0.35 24.51
N PRO A 117 1.99 0.87 25.02
CA PRO A 117 1.41 1.33 26.28
C PRO A 117 -0.12 1.21 26.30
N GLY A 118 -0.64 0.34 27.17
CA GLY A 118 -2.07 0.02 27.29
C GLY A 118 -2.54 -1.20 26.48
N GLU A 119 -1.64 -1.96 25.87
CA GLU A 119 -1.92 -3.28 25.27
C GLU A 119 -2.26 -4.32 26.35
N THR A 120 -3.35 -5.07 26.15
CA THR A 120 -3.90 -6.09 27.05
C THR A 120 -4.52 -7.23 26.26
#